data_AF-A0A430HU82-F1
#
_entry.id   AF-A0A430HU82-F1
#
_cell.length_a   1.000
_cell.length_b   1.000
_cell.length_c   1.000
_cell.angle_alpha   90.00
_cell.angle_beta   90.00
_cell.angle_gamma   90.00
#
_symmetry.space_group_name_H-M   'P 1'
#
loop_
_entity.id
_entity.type
_entity.pdbx_description
1 polymer ?
#
loop_
_entity_poly.entity_id
_entity_poly.type
_entity_poly.pdbx_seq_one_letter_code
_entity_poly.pdbx_strand_id
1 'polypeptide(L)'
;MAAGAQSLGAPRDLAADAAQAARRGQPLVLLFSLPGCGYCDVVRRNYLAPLTRDGAEARRPVVREVGLAGTASFTGFDRQAASGAQLAARYQVRIAPTVLMLDVHGALLAPPLVGGDVSGMYGAYLDDALAQAQRKIASP
;
A
#
# COMPACT_ATOMS: atom_id res chain seq x y z
N MET A 1 24.16 -12.71 -6.96
CA MET A 1 22.74 -13.10 -7.08
C MET A 1 21.91 -12.14 -6.25
N ALA A 2 21.21 -11.18 -6.87
CA ALA A 2 20.43 -10.18 -6.13
C ALA A 2 19.05 -10.76 -5.77
N ALA A 3 18.88 -11.22 -4.53
CA ALA A 3 17.57 -11.49 -3.97
C ALA A 3 16.87 -10.14 -3.67
N GLY A 4 16.26 -9.52 -4.69
CA GLY A 4 15.71 -8.17 -4.56
C GLY A 4 14.29 -7.98 -5.11
N ALA A 5 13.62 -9.01 -5.63
CA ALA A 5 12.55 -8.79 -6.61
C ALA A 5 11.19 -9.47 -6.33
N GLN A 6 10.82 -9.76 -5.07
CA GLN A 6 9.46 -10.27 -4.75
C GLN A 6 8.87 -9.72 -3.44
N SER A 7 9.62 -8.89 -2.72
CA SER A 7 9.23 -8.32 -1.44
C SER A 7 8.93 -6.83 -1.60
N LEU A 8 7.75 -6.40 -1.13
CA LEU A 8 7.47 -4.99 -0.93
C LEU A 8 8.35 -4.47 0.22
N GLY A 9 8.77 -3.20 0.13
CA GLY A 9 9.53 -2.57 1.20
C GLY A 9 8.65 -2.31 2.41
N ALA A 10 9.17 -2.57 3.61
CA ALA A 10 8.59 -2.03 4.84
C ALA A 10 8.76 -0.51 4.87
N PRO A 11 7.79 0.26 5.42
CA PRO A 11 7.94 1.70 5.55
C PRO A 11 9.03 2.03 6.57
N ARG A 12 9.79 3.08 6.26
CA ARG A 12 10.69 3.74 7.22
C ARG A 12 10.15 5.11 7.64
N ASP A 13 9.52 5.80 6.69
CA ASP A 13 8.95 7.13 6.85
C ASP A 13 7.77 7.30 5.90
N LEU A 14 6.56 7.15 6.44
CA LEU A 14 5.33 7.23 5.66
C LEU A 14 5.05 8.64 5.15
N ALA A 15 5.48 9.68 5.87
CA ALA A 15 5.37 11.05 5.39
C ALA A 15 6.22 11.25 4.13
N ALA A 16 7.45 10.73 4.13
CA ALA A 16 8.33 10.78 2.95
C ALA A 16 7.78 9.93 1.79
N ASP A 17 7.30 8.71 2.07
CA ASP A 17 6.70 7.82 1.07
C ASP A 17 5.45 8.46 0.43
N ALA A 18 4.58 9.07 1.22
CA ALA A 18 3.37 9.74 0.74
C ALA A 18 3.69 11.00 -0.07
N ALA A 19 4.65 11.81 0.36
CA ALA A 19 5.12 12.96 -0.40
C ALA A 19 5.75 12.54 -1.74
N GLN A 20 6.49 11.42 -1.78
CA GLN A 20 7.02 10.87 -3.03
C GLN A 20 5.90 10.43 -3.97
N ALA A 21 4.87 9.75 -3.46
CA ALA A 21 3.73 9.33 -4.26
C ALA A 21 2.97 10.54 -4.83
N ALA A 22 2.70 11.55 -4.00
CA ALA A 22 2.01 12.78 -4.40
C ALA A 22 2.77 13.54 -5.51
N ARG A 23 4.11 13.65 -5.42
CA ARG A 23 4.94 14.25 -6.49
C ARG A 23 4.82 13.54 -7.84
N ARG A 24 4.43 12.27 -7.83
CA ARG A 24 4.20 11.44 -9.04
C ARG A 24 2.75 11.47 -9.51
N GLY A 25 1.87 12.19 -8.82
CA GLY A 25 0.42 12.14 -9.04
C GLY A 25 -0.15 10.74 -8.76
N GLN A 26 0.47 9.98 -7.87
CA GLN A 26 0.10 8.60 -7.53
C GLN A 26 -0.29 8.50 -6.05
N PRO A 27 -1.16 7.55 -5.67
CA PRO A 27 -1.41 7.25 -4.27
C PRO A 27 -0.22 6.52 -3.62
N LEU A 28 -0.12 6.65 -2.31
CA LEU A 28 0.65 5.70 -1.51
C LEU A 28 -0.20 4.44 -1.32
N VAL A 29 0.31 3.30 -1.77
CA VAL A 29 -0.35 2.00 -1.64
C VAL A 29 0.22 1.27 -0.43
N LEU A 30 -0.63 0.92 0.52
CA LEU A 30 -0.22 0.24 1.75
C LEU A 30 -0.88 -1.14 1.85
N LEU A 31 -0.08 -2.19 1.83
CA LEU A 31 -0.53 -3.56 2.10
C LEU A 31 -0.40 -3.88 3.59
N PHE A 32 -1.51 -4.25 4.22
CA PHE A 32 -1.51 -4.95 5.51
C PHE A 32 -1.43 -6.46 5.29
N SER A 33 -0.44 -7.10 5.90
CA SER A 33 -0.18 -8.54 5.75
C SER A 33 0.03 -9.25 7.09
N LEU A 34 0.08 -10.58 7.04
CA LEU A 34 0.46 -11.44 8.16
C LEU A 34 1.59 -12.40 7.74
N PRO A 35 2.48 -12.79 8.66
CA PRO A 35 3.49 -13.82 8.37
C PRO A 35 2.83 -15.14 7.95
N GLY A 36 3.36 -15.81 6.91
CA GLY A 36 2.84 -17.09 6.43
C GLY A 36 1.46 -17.03 5.75
N CYS A 37 0.94 -15.84 5.47
CA CYS A 37 -0.35 -15.65 4.81
C CYS A 37 -0.26 -15.88 3.29
N GLY A 38 -0.78 -17.03 2.81
CA GLY A 38 -0.78 -17.37 1.38
C GLY A 38 -1.51 -16.36 0.49
N TYR A 39 -2.67 -15.85 0.94
CA TYR A 39 -3.40 -14.79 0.23
C TYR A 39 -2.60 -13.50 0.12
N CYS A 40 -1.85 -13.14 1.16
CA CYS A 40 -0.99 -11.97 1.18
C CYS A 40 0.15 -12.12 0.18
N ASP A 41 0.74 -13.31 0.08
CA ASP A 41 1.79 -13.60 -0.90
C ASP A 41 1.28 -13.46 -2.35
N VAL A 42 0.06 -13.94 -2.63
CA VAL A 42 -0.58 -13.77 -3.96
C VAL A 42 -0.75 -12.29 -4.28
N VAL A 43 -1.37 -11.52 -3.38
CA VAL A 43 -1.57 -10.06 -3.57
C VAL A 43 -0.24 -9.34 -3.78
N ARG A 44 0.76 -9.64 -2.93
CA ARG A 44 2.08 -9.02 -2.98
C ARG A 44 2.79 -9.28 -4.31
N ARG A 45 2.88 -10.54 -4.73
CA ARG A 45 3.73 -10.95 -5.86
C ARG A 45 3.08 -10.69 -7.21
N ASN A 46 1.78 -10.95 -7.32
CA ASN A 46 1.10 -10.94 -8.61
C ASN A 46 0.55 -9.56 -8.98
N TYR A 47 0.28 -8.71 -7.98
CA TYR A 47 -0.40 -7.43 -8.20
C TYR A 47 0.45 -6.24 -7.77
N LEU A 48 0.89 -6.21 -6.51
CA LEU A 48 1.52 -5.01 -5.96
C LEU A 48 3.00 -4.84 -6.31
N ALA A 49 3.78 -5.92 -6.34
CA ALA A 49 5.20 -5.85 -6.71
C ALA A 49 5.42 -5.38 -8.17
N PRO A 50 4.64 -5.83 -9.17
CA PRO A 50 4.71 -5.30 -10.54
C PRO A 50 4.53 -3.78 -10.63
N LEU A 51 3.61 -3.20 -9.85
CA LEU A 51 3.39 -1.73 -9.83
C LEU A 51 4.64 -0.91 -9.49
N THR A 52 5.59 -1.51 -8.77
CA THR A 52 6.84 -0.83 -8.39
C THR A 52 7.92 -0.87 -9.47
N ARG A 53 7.72 -1.67 -10.53
CA ARG A 53 8.73 -1.95 -11.57
C ARG A 53 8.28 -1.65 -12.98
N ASP A 54 6.98 -1.72 -13.23
CA ASP A 54 6.44 -1.56 -14.57
C ASP A 54 6.13 -0.08 -14.86
N GLY A 55 6.20 0.29 -16.14
CA GLY A 55 5.98 1.67 -16.57
C GLY A 55 7.10 2.65 -16.22
N ALA A 56 6.88 3.92 -16.58
CA ALA A 56 7.83 5.00 -16.34
C ALA A 56 7.97 5.29 -14.83
N GLU A 57 9.20 5.40 -14.33
CA GLU A 57 9.49 5.60 -12.90
C GLU A 57 8.69 6.75 -12.28
N ALA A 58 8.55 7.86 -13.02
CA ALA A 58 7.81 9.05 -12.60
C ALA A 58 6.30 8.81 -12.39
N ARG A 59 5.75 7.69 -12.86
CA ARG A 59 4.33 7.31 -12.73
C ARG A 59 4.13 6.08 -11.85
N ARG A 60 5.18 5.52 -11.26
CA ARG A 60 5.05 4.34 -10.40
C ARG A 60 4.52 4.72 -9.02
N PRO A 61 3.45 4.08 -8.54
CA PRO A 61 3.00 4.28 -7.18
C PRO A 61 4.09 3.87 -6.19
N VAL A 62 4.08 4.49 -5.02
CA VAL A 62 4.90 4.05 -3.90
C VAL A 62 4.11 2.98 -3.18
N VAL A 63 4.69 1.78 -3.05
CA VAL A 63 4.05 0.64 -2.40
C VAL A 63 4.86 0.24 -1.18
N ARG A 64 4.17 0.09 -0.05
CA ARG A 64 4.73 -0.38 1.21
C ARG A 64 3.92 -1.50 1.80
N GLU A 65 4.58 -2.33 2.58
CA GLU A 65 3.95 -3.41 3.31
C GLU A 65 4.18 -3.26 4.81
N VAL A 66 3.11 -3.47 5.57
CA VAL A 66 3.11 -3.43 7.03
C VAL A 66 2.45 -4.68 7.58
N GLY A 67 3.02 -5.22 8.66
CA GLY A 67 2.38 -6.30 9.39
C GLY A 67 1.14 -5.78 10.13
N LEU A 68 0.00 -6.47 9.98
CA LEU A 68 -1.26 -6.14 10.64
C LEU A 68 -1.11 -6.02 12.18
N ALA A 69 -0.32 -6.91 12.77
CA ALA A 69 0.02 -6.91 14.20
C ALA A 69 1.48 -6.48 14.45
N GLY A 70 2.14 -5.87 13.46
CA GLY A 70 3.55 -5.51 13.54
C GLY A 70 3.78 -4.33 14.49
N THR A 71 4.75 -4.47 15.40
CA THR A 71 5.13 -3.46 16.39
C THR A 71 6.42 -2.70 16.06
N ALA A 72 7.11 -3.11 14.99
CA ALA A 72 8.29 -2.39 14.51
C ALA A 72 7.95 -0.93 14.21
N SER A 73 8.76 -0.01 14.76
CA SER A 73 8.50 1.42 14.67
C SER A 73 9.05 2.01 13.38
N PHE A 74 8.31 2.96 12.81
CA PHE A 74 8.68 3.80 11.69
C PHE A 74 8.05 5.18 11.86
N THR A 75 8.43 6.16 11.04
CA THR A 75 7.80 7.49 11.09
C THR A 75 6.46 7.49 10.38
N GLY A 76 5.41 7.94 11.05
CA GLY A 76 4.05 8.08 10.53
C GLY A 76 3.84 9.34 9.70
N PHE A 77 2.61 9.53 9.22
CA PHE A 77 2.20 10.68 8.39
C PHE A 77 2.32 12.02 9.12
N ASP A 78 2.16 12.02 10.44
CA ASP A 78 2.26 13.17 11.34
C ASP A 78 3.69 13.39 11.88
N ARG A 79 4.68 12.70 11.31
CA ARG A 79 6.08 12.69 11.74
C ARG A 79 6.31 12.10 13.14
N GLN A 80 5.31 11.46 13.74
CA GLN A 80 5.45 10.75 15.02
C GLN A 80 5.82 9.29 14.80
N ALA A 81 6.25 8.61 15.87
CA ALA A 81 6.48 7.17 15.82
C ALA A 81 5.14 6.43 15.62
N ALA A 82 5.11 5.53 14.65
CA ALA A 82 3.98 4.68 14.33
C ALA A 82 4.43 3.21 14.17
N SER A 83 3.47 2.30 14.09
CA SER A 83 3.67 0.87 13.87
C SER A 83 2.52 0.30 13.03
N GLY A 84 2.71 -0.89 12.48
CA GLY A 84 1.67 -1.58 11.69
C GLY A 84 0.38 -1.77 12.49
N ALA A 85 0.48 -2.19 13.76
CA ALA A 85 -0.66 -2.36 14.65
C ALA A 85 -1.42 -1.06 14.90
N GLN A 86 -0.70 0.06 15.11
CA GLN A 86 -1.33 1.38 15.30
C GLN A 86 -2.05 1.86 14.03
N LEU A 87 -1.46 1.64 12.85
CA LEU A 87 -2.13 1.98 11.59
C LEU A 87 -3.34 1.09 11.32
N ALA A 88 -3.25 -0.22 11.58
CA ALA A 88 -4.37 -1.14 11.46
C ALA A 88 -5.53 -0.72 12.39
N ALA A 89 -5.22 -0.25 13.60
CA ALA A 89 -6.21 0.33 14.50
C ALA A 89 -6.84 1.60 13.90
N ARG A 90 -6.02 2.56 13.44
CA ARG A 90 -6.46 3.83 12.83
C ARG A 90 -7.39 3.63 11.64
N TYR A 91 -7.05 2.71 10.74
CA TYR A 91 -7.84 2.43 9.52
C TYR A 91 -8.87 1.31 9.70
N GLN A 92 -9.07 0.82 10.94
CA GLN A 92 -9.98 -0.28 11.27
C GLN A 92 -9.73 -1.56 10.45
N VAL A 93 -8.48 -1.80 10.04
CA VAL A 93 -8.09 -3.02 9.35
C VAL A 93 -8.01 -4.15 10.38
N ARG A 94 -8.74 -5.24 10.11
CA ARG A 94 -8.83 -6.42 10.99
C ARG A 94 -8.48 -7.73 10.27
N ILE A 95 -8.40 -7.70 8.95
CA ILE A 95 -8.21 -8.88 8.10
C ILE A 95 -7.03 -8.61 7.15
N ALA A 96 -6.24 -9.65 6.89
CA ALA A 96 -5.17 -9.62 5.90
C ALA A 96 -5.47 -10.59 4.74
N PRO A 97 -5.09 -10.25 3.49
CA PRO A 97 -4.51 -8.97 3.09
C PRO A 97 -5.58 -7.86 3.06
N THR A 98 -5.16 -6.62 3.33
CA THR A 98 -5.96 -5.42 3.03
C THR A 98 -5.07 -4.38 2.38
N VAL A 99 -5.52 -3.79 1.27
CA VAL A 99 -4.77 -2.74 0.55
C VAL A 99 -5.48 -1.41 0.67
N LEU A 100 -4.73 -0.38 1.08
CA LEU A 100 -5.21 0.99 1.18
C LEU A 100 -4.59 1.86 0.09
N MET A 101 -5.38 2.80 -0.42
CA MET A 101 -4.93 3.91 -1.26
C MET A 101 -4.94 5.18 -0.43
N LEU A 102 -3.78 5.79 -0.20
CA LEU A 102 -3.61 6.90 0.73
C LEU A 102 -3.07 8.15 0.03
N ASP A 103 -3.55 9.32 0.47
CA ASP A 103 -3.03 10.62 0.04
C ASP A 103 -1.77 11.04 0.82
N VAL A 104 -1.29 12.26 0.57
CA VAL A 104 -0.11 12.84 1.23
C VAL A 104 -0.26 13.01 2.75
N HIS A 105 -1.48 13.05 3.26
CA HIS A 105 -1.82 13.20 4.69
C HIS A 105 -2.23 11.87 5.34
N GLY A 106 -2.24 10.77 4.59
CA GLY A 106 -2.69 9.47 5.04
C GLY A 106 -4.21 9.33 5.11
N ALA A 107 -4.98 10.10 4.35
CA ALA A 107 -6.42 9.91 4.18
C ALA A 107 -6.72 8.88 3.07
N LEU A 108 -7.85 8.18 3.20
CA LEU A 108 -8.28 7.18 2.23
C LEU A 108 -8.78 7.84 0.94
N LEU A 109 -8.15 7.48 -0.18
CA LEU A 109 -8.53 7.94 -1.51
C LEU A 109 -9.53 7.01 -2.20
N ALA A 110 -9.57 5.74 -1.82
CA ALA A 110 -10.53 4.76 -2.33
C ALA A 110 -10.96 3.82 -1.19
N PRO A 111 -12.12 3.13 -1.31
CA PRO A 111 -12.49 2.06 -0.40
C PRO A 111 -11.35 1.03 -0.27
N PRO A 112 -11.03 0.56 0.95
CA PRO A 112 -10.03 -0.49 1.16
C PRO A 112 -10.36 -1.75 0.36
N LEU A 113 -9.35 -2.35 -0.27
CA LEU A 113 -9.48 -3.67 -0.88
C LEU A 113 -9.23 -4.72 0.20
N VAL A 114 -10.30 -5.31 0.72
CA VAL A 114 -10.25 -6.29 1.82
C VAL A 114 -10.28 -7.71 1.25
N GLY A 115 -9.34 -8.54 1.69
CA GLY A 115 -9.22 -9.93 1.25
C GLY A 115 -8.29 -10.11 0.05
N GLY A 116 -7.94 -11.36 -0.22
CA GLY A 116 -7.11 -11.75 -1.35
C GLY A 116 -7.90 -11.96 -2.64
N ASP A 117 -7.20 -12.36 -3.69
CA ASP A 117 -7.80 -12.73 -4.96
C ASP A 117 -8.47 -14.12 -4.89
N VAL A 118 -9.77 -14.14 -4.61
CA VAL A 118 -10.55 -15.39 -4.50
C VAL A 118 -11.33 -15.69 -5.79
N SER A 119 -11.73 -14.65 -6.52
CA SER A 119 -12.57 -14.75 -7.73
C SER A 119 -11.81 -14.51 -9.05
N GLY A 120 -10.50 -14.26 -8.99
CA GLY A 120 -9.69 -13.89 -10.16
C GLY A 120 -9.89 -12.45 -10.64
N MET A 121 -10.64 -11.64 -9.87
CA MET A 121 -11.02 -10.27 -10.24
C MET A 121 -10.19 -9.21 -9.52
N TYR A 122 -9.22 -9.60 -8.68
CA TYR A 122 -8.46 -8.66 -7.86
C TYR A 122 -7.73 -7.59 -8.66
N GLY A 123 -7.21 -7.94 -9.85
CA GLY A 123 -6.57 -6.97 -10.74
C GLY A 123 -7.51 -5.83 -11.14
N ALA A 124 -8.74 -6.15 -11.53
CA ALA A 124 -9.73 -5.14 -11.91
C ALA A 124 -10.12 -4.23 -10.73
N TYR A 125 -10.25 -4.79 -9.53
CA TYR A 125 -10.53 -4.01 -8.32
C TYR A 125 -9.36 -3.10 -7.95
N LEU A 126 -8.13 -3.57 -8.13
CA LEU A 126 -6.93 -2.77 -7.91
C LEU A 126 -6.82 -1.61 -8.90
N ASP A 127 -7.07 -1.87 -10.18
CA ASP A 127 -7.03 -0.86 -11.23
C ASP A 127 -8.09 0.23 -11.00
N ASP A 128 -9.32 -0.14 -10.62
CA ASP A 128 -10.37 0.83 -10.30
C ASP A 128 -10.01 1.68 -9.08
N ALA A 129 -9.50 1.05 -8.01
CA ALA A 129 -9.07 1.77 -6.81
C ALA A 129 -7.93 2.75 -7.10
N LEU A 130 -6.94 2.36 -7.92
CA LEU A 130 -5.87 3.25 -8.37
C LEU A 130 -6.40 4.41 -9.21
N ALA A 131 -7.26 4.13 -10.18
CA ALA A 131 -7.85 5.15 -11.04
C ALA A 131 -8.73 6.14 -10.26
N GLN A 132 -9.50 5.66 -9.27
CA GLN A 132 -10.25 6.52 -8.37
C GLN A 132 -9.32 7.39 -7.52
N ALA A 133 -8.26 6.80 -6.97
CA ALA A 133 -7.31 7.53 -6.14
C ALA A 133 -6.57 8.63 -6.92
N GLN A 134 -6.11 8.32 -8.13
CA GLN A 134 -5.47 9.30 -9.03
C GLN A 134 -6.43 10.45 -9.39
N ARG A 135 -7.71 10.15 -9.67
CA ARG A 135 -8.72 11.19 -9.95
C ARG A 135 -8.93 12.13 -8.76
N LYS A 136 -8.96 11.60 -7.54
CA LYS A 136 -9.07 12.44 -6.32
C LYS A 136 -7.82 13.28 -6.08
N ILE A 137 -6.62 12.76 -6.35
CA ILE A 137 -5.38 13.56 -6.25
C ILE A 137 -5.37 14.69 -7.29
N ALA A 138 -5.86 14.43 -8.50
CA ALA A 138 -5.88 15.42 -9.59
C ALA A 138 -7.00 16.47 -9.46
N SER A 139 -7.97 16.26 -8.56
CA SER A 139 -9.10 17.16 -8.32
C SER A 139 -8.92 17.87 -6.97
N PRO A 140 -8.15 18.98 -6.92
CA PRO A 140 -7.86 19.70 -5.69
C PRO A 140 -9.10 20.33 -5.05
#